data_AF-A0A973KN55-F1
#
_entry.id   AF-A0A973KN55-F1
#
_cell.length_a   1.000
_cell.length_b   1.000
_cell.length_c   1.000
_cell.angle_alpha   90.00
_cell.angle_beta   90.00
_cell.angle_gamma   90.00
#
_symmetry.space_group_name_H-M   'P 1'
#
loop_
_entity.id
_entity.type
_entity.pdbx_description
1 polymer ?
#
loop_
_entity_poly.entity_id
_entity_poly.type
_entity_poly.pdbx_seq_one_letter_code
_entity_poly.pdbx_strand_id
1 'polypeptide(L)'
;MGKLRRKLTIAALAVASATGVLAAPATASAATANVQIRICNDNNSALKFFLVGYNDQGDWVNSRFWDVPANGCTTASDYWWQTNSSVEFHYVRPPAGWNWHQVYVPKSKNGHTFTYHQS
;
A
#
# COMPACT_ATOMS: atom_id res chain seq x y z
N MET A 1 27.93 -8.74 -4.75
CA MET A 1 26.97 -7.67 -5.13
C MET A 1 25.86 -7.67 -4.07
N GLY A 2 25.63 -6.71 -3.17
CA GLY A 2 26.30 -5.51 -2.70
C GLY A 2 25.52 -5.11 -1.45
N LYS A 3 25.97 -5.52 -0.24
CA LYS A 3 25.35 -5.09 1.02
C LYS A 3 25.80 -3.66 1.31
N LEU A 4 25.14 -2.69 0.69
CA LEU A 4 25.44 -1.27 0.93
C LEU A 4 24.85 -0.86 2.28
N ARG A 5 25.73 -0.90 3.29
CA ARG A 5 25.56 -0.29 4.61
C ARG A 5 25.13 1.17 4.45
N ARG A 6 23.86 1.48 4.70
CA ARG A 6 23.44 2.88 4.90
C ARG A 6 23.83 3.30 6.31
N LYS A 7 25.06 3.82 6.44
CA LYS A 7 25.44 4.64 7.59
C LYS A 7 24.68 5.96 7.47
N LEU A 8 23.61 6.12 8.23
CA LEU A 8 22.99 7.44 8.43
C LEU A 8 23.75 8.12 9.56
N THR A 9 24.76 8.91 9.18
CA THR A 9 25.44 9.84 10.07
C THR A 9 24.44 10.95 10.42
N ILE A 10 23.82 10.87 11.59
CA ILE A 10 23.00 11.96 12.13
C ILE A 10 23.98 13.03 12.60
N ALA A 11 24.17 14.07 11.80
CA ALA A 11 24.89 15.26 12.21
C ALA A 11 23.92 16.13 13.05
N ALA A 12 23.96 15.99 14.36
CA ALA A 12 23.30 16.92 15.28
C ALA A 12 24.15 18.20 15.36
N LEU A 13 23.75 19.25 14.63
CA LEU A 13 24.36 20.57 14.77
C LEU A 13 23.78 21.24 16.02
N ALA A 14 24.50 21.17 17.13
CA ALA A 14 24.14 21.89 18.35
C ALA A 14 24.63 23.34 18.25
N VAL A 15 23.74 24.26 17.86
CA VAL A 15 23.96 25.70 18.03
C VAL A 15 23.12 26.14 19.22
N ALA A 16 23.80 26.37 20.35
CA ALA A 16 23.20 26.96 21.54
C ALA A 16 22.94 28.45 21.28
N SER A 17 21.69 28.83 21.06
CA SER A 17 21.25 30.22 21.12
C SER A 17 20.23 30.34 22.26
N ALA A 18 20.65 31.03 23.32
CA ALA A 18 19.86 31.36 24.48
C ALA A 18 18.75 32.35 24.12
N THR A 19 17.64 31.87 23.57
CA THR A 19 16.32 32.50 23.57
C THR A 19 15.29 31.40 23.34
N GLY A 20 14.38 31.25 24.30
CA GLY A 20 13.45 30.12 24.36
C GLY A 20 12.49 30.07 23.18
N VAL A 21 12.76 29.15 22.26
CA VAL A 21 11.74 28.43 21.50
C VAL A 21 12.17 26.98 21.54
N LEU A 22 11.52 26.19 22.39
CA LEU A 22 11.60 24.74 22.35
C LEU A 22 11.31 24.34 20.90
N ALA A 23 12.34 23.87 20.19
CA ALA A 23 12.14 23.17 18.93
C ALA A 23 11.26 21.97 19.27
N ALA A 24 9.95 22.11 19.03
CA ALA A 24 9.01 21.04 19.22
C ALA A 24 9.57 19.84 18.45
N PRO A 25 9.66 18.65 19.08
CA PRO A 25 10.10 17.47 18.35
C PRO A 25 9.21 17.37 17.12
N ALA A 26 9.83 17.49 15.94
CA ALA A 26 9.17 17.17 14.69
C ALA A 26 8.61 15.77 14.89
N THR A 27 7.29 15.66 14.98
CA THR A 27 6.61 14.41 15.18
C THR A 27 7.06 13.50 14.04
N ALA A 28 7.89 12.52 14.37
CA ALA A 28 8.16 11.43 13.46
C ALA A 28 6.77 10.87 13.12
N SER A 29 6.31 11.08 11.89
CA SER A 29 5.07 10.50 11.42
C SER A 29 5.18 9.00 11.67
N ALA A 30 4.37 8.48 12.58
CA ALA A 30 4.35 7.06 12.87
C ALA A 30 4.02 6.36 11.55
N ALA A 31 4.91 5.46 11.09
CA ALA A 31 4.73 4.77 9.84
C ALA A 31 3.32 4.16 9.80
N THR A 32 2.48 4.65 8.86
CA THR A 32 1.12 4.15 8.69
C THR A 32 1.19 2.66 8.42
N ALA A 33 0.42 1.86 9.17
CA ALA A 33 0.49 0.42 9.01
C ALA A 33 0.10 0.03 7.57
N ASN A 34 0.85 -0.88 6.95
CA ASN A 34 0.70 -1.24 5.55
C ASN A 34 0.43 -2.74 5.33
N VAL A 35 -0.26 -3.05 4.23
CA VAL A 35 -0.63 -4.43 3.86
C VAL A 35 -0.44 -4.70 2.37
N GLN A 36 -0.21 -5.96 2.04
CA GLN A 36 -0.46 -6.49 0.70
C GLN A 36 -1.94 -6.82 0.55
N ILE A 37 -2.47 -6.69 -0.65
CA ILE A 37 -3.88 -7.02 -0.94
C ILE A 37 -3.92 -8.30 -1.78
N ARG A 38 -4.71 -9.28 -1.32
CA ARG A 38 -5.03 -10.51 -2.04
C ARG A 38 -6.44 -10.42 -2.57
N ILE A 39 -6.60 -10.53 -3.88
CA ILE A 39 -7.90 -10.55 -4.54
C ILE A 39 -8.28 -12.00 -4.80
N CYS A 40 -9.41 -12.43 -4.25
CA CYS A 40 -10.04 -13.70 -4.55
C CYS A 40 -11.21 -13.45 -5.49
N ASN A 41 -11.20 -14.13 -6.64
CA ASN A 41 -12.24 -14.07 -7.64
C ASN A 41 -13.18 -15.26 -7.44
N ASP A 42 -14.37 -14.98 -6.94
CA ASP A 42 -15.41 -15.98 -6.68
C ASP A 42 -16.26 -16.25 -7.93
N ASN A 43 -15.86 -15.71 -9.10
CA ASN A 43 -16.50 -15.92 -10.38
C ASN A 43 -15.86 -17.08 -11.17
N ASN A 44 -16.67 -17.71 -12.03
CA ASN A 44 -16.22 -18.74 -12.97
C ASN A 44 -15.42 -18.20 -14.17
N SER A 45 -15.34 -16.88 -14.35
CA SER A 45 -14.49 -16.23 -15.34
C SER A 45 -13.29 -15.59 -14.67
N ALA A 46 -12.10 -15.78 -15.24
CA ALA A 46 -10.88 -15.08 -14.80
C ALA A 46 -11.06 -13.55 -14.92
N LEU A 47 -10.36 -12.80 -14.09
CA LEU A 47 -10.32 -11.34 -14.15
C LEU A 47 -8.88 -10.82 -14.20
N LYS A 48 -8.71 -9.64 -14.76
CA LYS A 48 -7.48 -8.85 -14.68
C LYS A 48 -7.74 -7.62 -13.84
N PHE A 49 -6.80 -7.23 -12.97
CA PHE A 49 -6.98 -6.07 -12.09
C PHE A 49 -5.70 -5.27 -11.89
N PHE A 50 -5.87 -4.05 -11.38
CA PHE A 50 -4.83 -3.23 -10.75
C PHE A 50 -5.47 -2.43 -9.60
N LEU A 51 -4.62 -1.86 -8.75
CA LEU A 51 -5.02 -1.10 -7.56
C LEU A 51 -4.48 0.33 -7.66
N VAL A 52 -5.22 1.29 -7.13
CA VAL A 52 -4.80 2.70 -7.01
C VAL A 52 -5.09 3.19 -5.59
N GLY A 53 -4.19 3.98 -5.01
CA GLY A 53 -4.38 4.52 -3.66
C GLY A 53 -3.09 5.03 -3.03
N TYR A 54 -3.11 5.25 -1.71
CA TYR A 54 -1.92 5.62 -0.95
C TYR A 54 -1.06 4.40 -0.58
N ASN A 55 0.22 4.41 -0.98
CA ASN A 55 1.18 3.38 -0.62
C ASN A 55 1.77 3.59 0.80
N ASP A 56 2.69 2.71 1.21
CA ASP A 56 3.37 2.80 2.50
C ASP A 56 4.29 4.02 2.67
N GLN A 57 4.60 4.74 1.59
CA GLN A 57 5.29 6.04 1.64
C GLN A 57 4.32 7.23 1.71
N GLY A 58 3.01 7.01 1.55
CA GLY A 58 2.02 8.08 1.50
C GLY A 58 1.86 8.73 0.13
N ASP A 59 2.39 8.11 -0.92
CA ASP A 59 2.23 8.55 -2.30
C ASP A 59 0.98 7.92 -2.92
N TRP A 60 0.23 8.71 -3.68
CA TRP A 60 -0.89 8.21 -4.48
C TRP A 60 -0.37 7.57 -5.77
N VAL A 61 -0.45 6.25 -5.87
CA VAL A 61 0.16 5.47 -6.95
C VAL A 61 -0.79 4.41 -7.50
N ASN A 62 -0.51 3.95 -8.71
CA ASN A 62 -1.12 2.76 -9.28
C ASN A 62 -0.16 1.57 -9.24
N SER A 63 -0.72 0.37 -9.17
CA SER A 63 0.05 -0.84 -9.30
C SER A 63 0.27 -1.28 -10.74
N ARG A 64 1.08 -2.34 -10.92
CA ARG A 64 1.02 -3.16 -12.14
C ARG A 64 -0.32 -3.88 -12.27
N PHE A 65 -0.52 -4.52 -13.41
CA PHE A 65 -1.63 -5.42 -13.63
C PHE A 65 -1.33 -6.84 -13.13
N TRP A 66 -2.38 -7.52 -12.68
CA TRP A 66 -2.37 -8.95 -12.35
C TRP A 66 -3.57 -9.66 -12.94
N ASP A 67 -3.40 -10.96 -13.16
CA ASP A 67 -4.49 -11.87 -13.51
C ASP A 67 -4.89 -12.67 -12.27
N VAL A 68 -6.19 -12.89 -12.09
CA VAL A 68 -6.76 -13.78 -11.08
C VAL A 68 -7.52 -14.88 -11.82
N PRO A 69 -7.17 -16.16 -11.61
CA PRO A 69 -7.91 -17.25 -12.24
C PRO A 69 -9.38 -17.28 -11.77
N ALA A 70 -10.22 -17.97 -12.54
CA ALA A 70 -11.57 -18.30 -12.09
C ALA A 70 -11.52 -19.09 -10.78
N ASN A 71 -12.39 -18.76 -9.81
CA ASN A 71 -12.46 -19.41 -8.50
C ASN A 71 -11.11 -19.49 -7.77
N GLY A 72 -10.26 -18.47 -7.92
CA GLY A 72 -8.92 -18.47 -7.34
C GLY A 72 -8.50 -17.09 -6.86
N CYS A 73 -7.27 -16.98 -6.36
CA CYS A 73 -6.80 -15.72 -5.78
C CYS A 73 -5.39 -15.36 -6.24
N THR A 74 -5.13 -14.06 -6.37
CA THR A 74 -3.80 -13.52 -6.63
C THR A 74 -3.48 -12.44 -5.60
N THR A 75 -2.28 -12.52 -5.02
CA THR A 75 -1.75 -11.46 -4.16
C THR A 75 -1.03 -10.42 -5.01
N ALA A 76 -1.37 -9.15 -4.81
CA ALA A 76 -0.62 -8.01 -5.33
C ALA A 76 0.73 -7.89 -4.59
N SER A 77 1.63 -8.85 -4.83
CA SER A 77 2.94 -8.89 -4.17
C SER A 77 3.76 -7.65 -4.51
N ASP A 78 4.64 -7.27 -3.58
CA ASP A 78 5.58 -6.15 -3.73
C ASP A 78 4.91 -4.76 -3.85
N TYR A 79 3.60 -4.68 -3.60
CA TYR A 79 2.85 -3.44 -3.44
C TYR A 79 2.23 -3.39 -2.05
N TRP A 80 2.48 -2.29 -1.33
CA TRP A 80 2.06 -2.07 0.04
C TRP A 80 1.13 -0.88 0.12
N TRP A 81 -0.06 -1.07 0.70
CA TRP A 81 -1.10 -0.06 0.79
C TRP A 81 -1.35 0.33 2.23
N GLN A 82 -1.67 1.61 2.47
CA GLN A 82 -2.05 2.06 3.81
C GLN A 82 -3.31 1.35 4.31
N THR A 83 -3.29 1.01 5.59
CA THR A 83 -4.46 0.50 6.29
C THR A 83 -5.32 1.63 6.84
N ASN A 84 -6.56 1.31 7.22
CA ASN A 84 -7.56 2.28 7.65
C ASN A 84 -7.86 3.35 6.58
N SER A 85 -7.81 2.94 5.32
CA SER A 85 -7.99 3.78 4.14
C SER A 85 -8.60 2.98 3.00
N SER A 86 -9.12 3.64 1.97
CA SER A 86 -9.64 2.98 0.78
C SER A 86 -8.59 2.90 -0.32
N VAL A 87 -8.61 1.80 -1.08
CA VAL A 87 -7.95 1.68 -2.38
C VAL A 87 -9.02 1.56 -3.47
N GLU A 88 -8.72 2.05 -4.66
CA GLU A 88 -9.53 1.78 -5.84
C GLU A 88 -9.13 0.41 -6.41
N PHE A 89 -10.11 -0.48 -6.54
CA PHE A 89 -9.95 -1.76 -7.21
C PHE A 89 -10.53 -1.65 -8.63
N HIS A 90 -9.64 -1.66 -9.61
CA HIS A 90 -9.98 -1.61 -11.03
C HIS A 90 -9.84 -3.00 -11.62
N TYR A 91 -10.87 -3.51 -12.28
CA TYR A 91 -10.86 -4.86 -12.84
C TYR A 91 -11.61 -4.98 -14.16
N VAL A 92 -11.32 -6.03 -14.90
CA VAL A 92 -11.98 -6.36 -16.16
C VAL A 92 -12.17 -7.87 -16.31
N ARG A 93 -13.32 -8.25 -16.89
CA ARG A 93 -13.63 -9.61 -17.33
C ARG A 93 -14.06 -9.57 -18.79
N PRO A 94 -13.15 -9.85 -19.76
CA PRO A 94 -13.51 -9.84 -21.17
C PRO A 94 -14.73 -10.72 -21.45
N PRO A 95 -15.66 -10.30 -22.34
CA PRO A 95 -15.60 -9.14 -23.22
C PRO A 95 -16.05 -7.81 -22.59
N ALA A 96 -16.41 -7.79 -21.30
CA ALA A 96 -16.84 -6.56 -20.63
C ALA A 96 -15.69 -5.55 -20.52
N GLY A 97 -16.04 -4.26 -20.42
CA GLY A 97 -15.10 -3.18 -20.17
C GLY A 97 -14.56 -3.17 -18.73
N TRP A 98 -13.63 -2.25 -18.48
CA TRP A 98 -13.12 -2.00 -17.13
C TRP A 98 -14.21 -1.47 -16.20
N ASN A 99 -14.23 -2.00 -14.99
CA ASN A 99 -15.07 -1.55 -13.88
C ASN A 99 -14.16 -1.17 -12.71
N TRP A 100 -14.66 -0.34 -11.80
CA TRP A 100 -13.93 0.01 -10.60
C TRP A 100 -14.88 0.29 -9.43
N HIS A 101 -14.38 0.08 -8.22
CA HIS A 101 -15.01 0.53 -6.97
C HIS A 101 -13.96 0.67 -5.87
N GLN A 102 -14.34 1.33 -4.78
CA GLN A 102 -13.48 1.44 -3.60
C GLN A 102 -13.55 0.17 -2.75
N VAL A 103 -12.39 -0.24 -2.25
CA VAL A 103 -12.23 -1.30 -1.27
C VAL A 103 -11.60 -0.69 -0.02
N TYR A 104 -12.34 -0.73 1.08
CA TYR A 104 -11.81 -0.28 2.37
C TYR A 104 -10.83 -1.33 2.92
N VAL A 105 -9.59 -0.89 3.17
CA VAL A 105 -8.55 -1.67 3.82
C VAL A 105 -8.64 -1.40 5.33
N PRO A 106 -9.05 -2.38 6.14
CA PRO A 106 -9.19 -2.19 7.58
C PRO A 106 -7.84 -1.93 8.24
N LYS A 107 -7.87 -1.29 9.41
CA LYS A 107 -6.68 -1.13 10.25
C LYS A 107 -6.04 -2.50 10.50
N SER A 108 -4.74 -2.61 10.23
CA SER A 108 -3.98 -3.86 10.39
C SER A 108 -2.58 -3.58 10.93
N LYS A 109 -1.77 -4.64 11.07
CA LYS A 109 -0.34 -4.52 11.39
C LYS A 109 0.49 -4.54 10.10
N ASN A 110 1.67 -3.91 10.15
CA ASN A 110 2.64 -3.92 9.05
C ASN A 110 2.95 -5.34 8.58
N GLY A 111 3.05 -5.54 7.27
CA GLY A 111 3.46 -6.82 6.70
C GLY A 111 2.32 -7.82 6.50
N HIS A 112 1.09 -7.50 6.91
CA HIS A 112 -0.05 -8.42 6.75
C HIS A 112 -0.61 -8.44 5.33
N THR A 113 -1.37 -9.50 5.02
CA THR A 113 -2.19 -9.58 3.82
C THR A 113 -3.65 -9.34 4.16
N PHE A 114 -4.28 -8.39 3.48
CA PHE A 114 -5.72 -8.20 3.48
C PHE A 114 -6.34 -8.94 2.29
N THR A 115 -7.35 -9.78 2.54
CA THR A 115 -8.04 -10.53 1.47
C THR A 115 -9.36 -9.84 1.14
N TYR A 116 -9.56 -9.55 -0.13
CA TYR A 116 -10.81 -9.05 -0.69
C TYR A 116 -11.42 -10.07 -1.65
N HIS A 117 -12.72 -10.30 -1.50
CA HIS A 117 -13.50 -11.21 -2.34
C HIS A 117 -14.28 -10.42 -3.39
N GLN A 118 -14.04 -10.76 -4.65
CA GLN A 118 -14.68 -10.16 -5.82
C GLN A 118 -15.55 -11.20 -6.52
N SER A 119 -16.85 -10.96 -6.56
CA SER A 119 -17.84 -11.73 -7.33
C SER A 119 -17.81 -11.46 -8.83
#